data_AF-A0A519PZ61-F1
#
_entry.id   AF-A0A519PZ61-F1
#
_cell.length_a   1.000
_cell.length_b   1.000
_cell.length_c   1.000
_cell.angle_alpha   90.00
_cell.angle_beta   90.00
_cell.angle_gamma   90.00
#
_symmetry.space_group_name_H-M   'P 1'
#
loop_
_entity.id
_entity.type
_entity.pdbx_description
1 polymer ?
#
loop_
_entity_poly.entity_id
_entity_poly.type
_entity_poly.pdbx_seq_one_letter_code
_entity_poly.pdbx_strand_id
1 'polypeptide(L)'
;MAALWPVKPAAANSAGKSQTDAWVERRATEQGRRLIPDPAPQAGGFYRSDHFPLAKMGVPALFAAAGFTGHNAASQDYVRNRYHQPSDEWTSDWVMDAAAVDVNLLYAVGRDLADSREWPQWNPGAEFEAARQASDERRR
;
A
#
# COMPACT_ATOMS: atom_id res chain seq x y z
N MET A 1 3.50 27.11 -6.98
CA MET A 1 4.45 26.17 -7.60
C MET A 1 4.73 25.04 -6.63
N ALA A 2 4.26 23.84 -6.96
CA ALA A 2 4.74 22.51 -6.58
C ALA A 2 3.50 21.61 -6.60
N ALA A 3 3.36 20.80 -7.65
CA ALA A 3 2.55 19.62 -7.53
C ALA A 3 3.13 18.85 -6.32
N LEU A 4 2.37 18.71 -5.23
CA LEU A 4 2.77 17.87 -4.09
C LEU A 4 3.03 16.43 -4.54
N TRP A 5 2.57 16.10 -5.74
CA TRP A 5 2.79 14.85 -6.41
C TRP A 5 3.03 15.03 -7.92
N PRO A 6 4.28 15.23 -8.40
CA PRO A 6 4.54 15.21 -9.83
C PRO A 6 4.18 13.83 -10.39
N VAL A 7 3.54 13.85 -11.56
CA VAL A 7 3.01 12.71 -12.29
C VAL A 7 4.09 11.65 -12.51
N LYS A 8 4.09 10.65 -11.61
CA LYS A 8 4.28 9.19 -11.83
C LYS A 8 4.34 8.53 -10.43
N PRO A 9 3.19 8.13 -9.85
CA PRO A 9 3.12 7.82 -8.44
C PRO A 9 3.79 6.48 -8.15
N ALA A 10 4.81 6.56 -7.32
CA ALA A 10 5.27 5.44 -6.54
C ALA A 10 4.14 4.98 -5.60
N ALA A 11 3.71 3.72 -5.68
CA ALA A 11 2.87 3.12 -4.63
C ALA A 11 3.77 2.34 -3.66
N ALA A 12 3.59 2.56 -2.35
CA ALA A 12 4.15 1.66 -1.36
C ALA A 12 3.41 0.32 -1.43
N ASN A 13 4.12 -0.76 -1.11
CA ASN A 13 3.61 -2.13 -1.19
C ASN A 13 3.71 -2.83 0.18
N SER A 14 3.38 -4.13 0.25
CA SER A 14 3.47 -4.93 1.48
C SER A 14 4.91 -5.18 1.96
N ALA A 15 5.86 -4.34 1.56
CA ALA A 15 7.29 -4.41 1.85
C ALA A 15 7.93 -5.72 1.37
N GLY A 16 7.44 -6.30 0.26
CA GLY A 16 7.92 -7.56 -0.28
C GLY A 16 7.48 -8.79 0.51
N LYS A 17 6.53 -8.65 1.45
CA LYS A 17 6.09 -9.74 2.32
C LYS A 17 5.02 -10.63 1.68
N SER A 18 4.18 -10.07 0.82
CA SER A 18 3.05 -10.79 0.22
C SER A 18 3.11 -10.81 -1.30
N GLN A 19 2.59 -11.88 -1.88
CA GLN A 19 2.36 -11.99 -3.31
C GLN A 19 1.41 -10.92 -3.85
N THR A 20 0.62 -10.24 -3.00
CA THR A 20 -0.20 -9.10 -3.41
C THR A 20 0.62 -7.97 -4.05
N ASP A 21 1.92 -7.88 -3.77
CA ASP A 21 2.81 -6.88 -4.39
C ASP A 21 2.88 -7.06 -5.91
N ALA A 22 2.93 -8.30 -6.40
CA ALA A 22 2.96 -8.60 -7.83
C ALA A 22 1.65 -8.19 -8.54
N TRP A 23 0.52 -8.30 -7.85
CA TRP A 23 -0.78 -7.86 -8.37
C TRP A 23 -0.83 -6.35 -8.57
N VAL A 24 -0.35 -5.60 -7.57
CA VAL A 24 -0.26 -4.14 -7.67
C VAL A 24 0.78 -3.74 -8.71
N GLU A 25 1.94 -4.38 -8.75
CA GLU A 25 3.01 -4.06 -9.70
C GLU A 25 2.56 -4.19 -11.16
N ARG A 26 1.81 -5.25 -11.48
CA ARG A 26 1.22 -5.45 -12.82
C ARG A 26 0.37 -4.23 -13.24
N ARG A 27 -0.62 -3.87 -12.41
CA ARG A 27 -1.54 -2.76 -12.69
C ARG A 27 -0.85 -1.40 -12.64
N ALA A 28 0.12 -1.22 -11.75
CA ALA A 28 0.92 -0.01 -11.67
C ALA A 28 1.74 0.18 -12.96
N THR A 29 2.38 -0.88 -13.45
CA THR A 29 3.18 -0.84 -14.68
C THR A 29 2.33 -0.49 -15.91
N GLU A 30 1.12 -1.05 -16.02
CA GLU A 30 0.15 -0.69 -17.07
C GLU A 30 -0.25 0.79 -17.03
N GLN A 31 -0.30 1.39 -15.84
CA GLN A 31 -0.51 2.83 -15.65
C GLN A 31 0.76 3.68 -15.85
N GLY A 32 1.89 3.08 -16.25
CA GLY A 32 3.17 3.77 -16.39
C GLY A 32 3.81 4.18 -15.06
N ARG A 33 3.46 3.47 -13.99
CA ARG A 33 3.92 3.69 -12.60
C ARG A 33 4.89 2.58 -12.19
N ARG A 34 5.59 2.79 -11.08
CA ARG A 34 6.42 1.76 -10.42
C ARG A 34 6.10 1.72 -8.94
N LEU A 35 6.34 0.59 -8.30
CA LEU A 35 6.34 0.53 -6.84
C LEU A 35 7.64 1.13 -6.31
N ILE A 36 7.62 1.63 -5.07
CA ILE A 36 8.85 1.96 -4.34
C ILE A 36 8.89 1.14 -3.05
N PRO A 37 10.10 0.83 -2.55
CA PRO A 37 10.27 0.35 -1.18
C PRO A 37 9.68 1.36 -0.19
N ASP A 38 9.28 0.88 0.99
CA ASP A 38 8.93 1.75 2.11
C ASP A 38 10.09 2.73 2.38
N PRO A 39 9.89 4.05 2.23
CA PRO A 39 10.94 5.04 2.45
C PRO A 39 11.25 5.26 3.94
N ALA A 40 10.44 4.73 4.86
CA ALA A 40 10.62 4.86 6.31
C ALA A 40 10.38 3.53 7.05
N PRO A 41 11.11 2.44 6.72
CA PRO A 41 10.86 1.10 7.25
C PRO A 41 10.98 1.04 8.79
N GLN A 42 11.85 1.87 9.38
CA GLN A 42 12.02 2.00 10.83
C GLN A 42 10.74 2.50 11.55
N ALA A 43 9.83 3.15 10.84
CA ALA A 43 8.55 3.60 11.39
C ALA A 43 7.53 2.46 11.55
N GLY A 44 7.81 1.29 10.95
CA GLY A 44 6.99 0.09 11.06
C GLY A 44 5.58 0.26 10.49
N GLY A 45 5.41 1.04 9.42
CA GLY A 45 4.10 1.45 8.91
C GLY A 45 3.15 0.29 8.61
N PHE A 46 3.68 -0.79 8.03
CA PHE A 46 2.93 -2.03 7.77
C PHE A 46 2.23 -2.56 9.05
N TYR A 47 2.91 -2.52 10.20
CA TYR A 47 2.40 -3.08 11.46
C TYR A 47 1.42 -2.15 12.20
N ARG A 48 1.09 -0.99 11.62
CA ARG A 48 0.37 0.11 12.29
C ARG A 48 -0.91 0.53 11.55
N SER A 49 -1.51 -0.40 10.80
CA SER A 49 -2.73 -0.17 10.01
C SER A 49 -3.70 -1.36 10.12
N ASP A 50 -4.94 -1.20 9.64
CA ASP A 50 -6.08 -2.09 9.89
C ASP A 50 -5.94 -3.49 9.31
N HIS A 51 -5.06 -3.68 8.33
CA HIS A 51 -4.79 -5.00 7.77
C HIS A 51 -3.99 -5.90 8.74
N PHE A 52 -3.25 -5.32 9.70
CA PHE A 52 -2.30 -6.06 10.52
C PHE A 52 -2.96 -7.15 11.39
N PRO A 53 -4.10 -6.92 12.09
CA PRO A 53 -4.81 -7.98 12.79
C PRO A 53 -5.21 -9.16 11.90
N LEU A 54 -5.59 -8.91 10.63
CA LEU A 54 -5.91 -9.97 9.66
C LEU A 54 -4.66 -10.71 9.20
N ALA A 55 -3.55 -9.98 9.00
CA ALA A 55 -2.26 -10.56 8.68
C ALA A 55 -1.78 -11.52 9.77
N LYS A 56 -1.97 -11.18 11.06
CA LYS A 56 -1.69 -12.08 12.20
C LYS A 56 -2.50 -13.39 12.14
N MET A 57 -3.68 -13.37 11.53
CA MET A 57 -4.51 -14.55 11.30
C MET A 57 -4.21 -15.25 9.97
N GLY A 58 -3.13 -14.86 9.30
CA GLY A 58 -2.66 -15.46 8.08
C GLY A 58 -3.29 -14.88 6.81
N VAL A 59 -4.17 -13.88 6.86
CA VAL A 59 -4.75 -13.28 5.65
C VAL A 59 -3.68 -12.44 4.92
N PRO A 60 -3.29 -12.78 3.67
CA PRO A 60 -2.28 -12.04 2.93
C PRO A 60 -2.77 -10.62 2.66
N ALA A 61 -1.92 -9.64 2.93
CA ALA A 61 -2.32 -8.25 2.97
C ALA A 61 -1.49 -7.40 2.02
N LEU A 62 -2.20 -6.56 1.27
CA LEU A 62 -1.63 -5.41 0.60
C LEU A 62 -1.58 -4.23 1.56
N PHE A 63 -0.39 -3.67 1.76
CA PHE A 63 -0.23 -2.35 2.37
C PHE A 63 0.09 -1.35 1.26
N ALA A 64 -0.88 -0.48 0.94
CA ALA A 64 -0.71 0.58 -0.03
C ALA A 64 -0.76 1.94 0.67
N ALA A 65 0.34 2.68 0.60
CA ALA A 65 0.43 4.04 1.11
C ALA A 65 0.84 4.99 -0.02
N ALA A 66 0.19 6.16 -0.06
CA ALA A 66 0.42 7.22 -1.03
C ALA A 66 0.48 8.58 -0.33
N GLY A 67 1.20 9.54 -0.92
CA GLY A 67 1.20 10.94 -0.46
C GLY A 67 2.05 11.24 0.77
N PHE A 68 1.89 10.52 1.87
CA PHE A 68 2.49 10.82 3.20
C PHE A 68 3.56 9.82 3.64
N THR A 69 4.18 9.11 2.70
CA THR A 69 5.18 8.08 3.02
C THR A 69 6.53 8.64 3.49
N GLY A 70 6.80 9.93 3.31
CA GLY A 70 8.13 10.52 3.58
C GLY A 70 9.13 10.37 2.42
N HIS A 71 8.67 9.89 1.25
CA HIS A 71 9.51 9.68 0.06
C HIS A 71 10.07 10.98 -0.58
N ASN A 72 9.55 12.15 -0.23
CA ASN A 72 10.03 13.45 -0.70
C ASN A 72 9.90 14.53 0.41
N ALA A 73 10.49 15.71 0.19
CA ALA A 73 10.51 16.80 1.19
C ALA A 73 9.12 17.27 1.62
N ALA A 74 8.16 17.35 0.69
CA ALA A 74 6.79 17.75 1.01
C ALA A 74 6.06 16.70 1.86
N SER A 75 6.26 15.42 1.54
CA SER A 75 5.74 14.29 2.29
C SER A 75 6.32 14.25 3.72
N GLN A 76 7.64 14.48 3.85
CA GLN A 76 8.30 14.57 5.15
C GLN A 76 7.81 15.76 5.99
N ASP A 77 7.60 16.91 5.35
CA ASP A 77 7.03 18.08 6.01
C ASP A 77 5.60 17.82 6.50
N TYR A 78 4.77 17.17 5.67
CA TYR A 78 3.42 16.79 6.05
C TYR A 78 3.39 15.86 7.26
N VAL A 79 4.16 14.77 7.22
CA VAL A 79 4.24 13.78 8.32
C VAL A 79 4.73 14.42 9.61
N ARG A 80 5.69 15.34 9.53
CA ARG A 80 6.27 15.99 10.72
C ARG A 80 5.36 17.07 11.32
N ASN A 81 4.72 17.88 10.48
CA ASN A 81 4.13 19.14 10.91
C ASN A 81 2.58 19.18 10.81
N ARG A 82 1.95 18.22 10.13
CA ARG A 82 0.50 18.22 9.88
C ARG A 82 -0.20 16.93 10.27
N TYR A 83 0.37 15.77 9.98
CA TYR A 83 -0.26 14.48 10.29
C TYR A 83 -0.64 14.36 11.78
N HIS A 84 -1.88 13.99 12.08
CA HIS A 84 -2.44 13.92 13.45
C HIS A 84 -2.39 15.25 14.24
N GLN A 85 -2.27 16.39 13.57
CA GLN A 85 -2.35 17.71 14.17
C GLN A 85 -3.66 18.40 13.78
N PRO A 86 -4.08 19.48 14.47
CA PRO A 86 -5.21 20.30 14.03
C PRO A 86 -5.04 20.88 12.62
N SER A 87 -3.81 20.94 12.10
CA SER A 87 -3.51 21.37 10.72
C SER A 87 -3.67 20.26 9.68
N ASP A 88 -4.09 19.05 10.08
CA ASP A 88 -4.45 17.93 9.20
C ASP A 88 -5.84 18.16 8.57
N GLU A 89 -5.99 19.28 7.87
CA GLU A 89 -7.25 19.72 7.28
C GLU A 89 -7.14 19.84 5.77
N TRP A 90 -8.28 19.66 5.10
CA TRP A 90 -8.37 19.88 3.67
C TRP A 90 -8.11 21.35 3.31
N THR A 91 -7.40 21.58 2.22
CA THR A 91 -7.24 22.91 1.62
C THR A 91 -7.46 22.86 0.11
N SER A 92 -7.73 24.01 -0.51
CA SER A 92 -7.87 24.12 -1.97
C SER A 92 -6.59 23.79 -2.75
N ASP A 93 -5.45 23.69 -2.07
CA ASP A 93 -4.15 23.32 -2.67
C ASP A 93 -3.99 21.80 -2.83
N TRP A 94 -4.91 21.00 -2.27
CA TRP A 94 -4.90 19.55 -2.43
C TRP A 94 -5.23 19.17 -3.88
N VAL A 95 -4.27 18.55 -4.55
CA VAL A 95 -4.46 18.00 -5.90
C VAL A 95 -5.01 16.58 -5.79
N MET A 96 -6.33 16.44 -5.94
CA MET A 96 -7.02 15.15 -5.76
C MET A 96 -6.85 14.18 -6.93
N ASP A 97 -6.33 14.64 -8.07
CA ASP A 97 -6.08 13.79 -9.25
C ASP A 97 -5.14 12.62 -8.92
N ALA A 98 -4.14 12.84 -8.06
CA ALA A 98 -3.24 11.79 -7.60
C ALA A 98 -4.00 10.72 -6.78
N ALA A 99 -4.89 11.15 -5.88
CA ALA A 99 -5.73 10.24 -5.11
C ALA A 99 -6.68 9.43 -6.00
N ALA A 100 -7.26 10.06 -7.03
CA ALA A 100 -8.11 9.35 -8.00
C ALA A 100 -7.34 8.26 -8.75
N VAL A 101 -6.08 8.54 -9.14
CA VAL A 101 -5.20 7.55 -9.78
C VAL A 101 -4.84 6.40 -8.83
N ASP A 102 -4.60 6.67 -7.55
CA ASP A 102 -4.35 5.63 -6.54
C ASP A 102 -5.57 4.76 -6.27
N VAL A 103 -6.76 5.36 -6.16
CA VAL A 103 -8.02 4.61 -6.01
C VAL A 103 -8.27 3.74 -7.23
N ASN A 104 -8.02 4.23 -8.45
CA ASN A 104 -8.15 3.43 -9.68
C ASN A 104 -7.20 2.22 -9.68
N LEU A 105 -5.94 2.41 -9.26
CA LEU A 105 -4.99 1.31 -9.12
C LEU A 105 -5.51 0.22 -8.16
N LEU A 106 -5.95 0.61 -6.95
CA LEU A 106 -6.46 -0.35 -5.96
C LEU A 106 -7.76 -1.02 -6.41
N TYR A 107 -8.65 -0.28 -7.07
CA TYR A 107 -9.86 -0.84 -7.67
C TYR A 107 -9.53 -1.91 -8.69
N ALA A 108 -8.59 -1.63 -9.60
CA ALA A 108 -8.22 -2.57 -10.65
C ALA A 108 -7.59 -3.86 -10.07
N VAL A 109 -6.74 -3.72 -9.05
CA VAL A 109 -6.16 -4.88 -8.33
C VAL A 109 -7.25 -5.70 -7.63
N GLY A 110 -8.17 -5.02 -6.92
CA GLY A 110 -9.28 -5.68 -6.24
C GLY A 110 -10.21 -6.40 -7.21
N ARG A 111 -10.46 -5.80 -8.38
CA ARG A 111 -11.24 -6.42 -9.46
C ARG A 111 -10.55 -7.65 -10.02
N ASP A 112 -9.27 -7.56 -10.37
CA ASP A 112 -8.49 -8.69 -10.88
C ASP A 112 -8.53 -9.86 -9.89
N LEU A 113 -8.39 -9.60 -8.59
CA LEU A 113 -8.47 -10.63 -7.55
C LEU A 113 -9.87 -11.24 -7.45
N ALA A 114 -10.91 -10.40 -7.43
CA ALA A 114 -12.30 -10.83 -7.33
C ALA A 114 -12.77 -11.65 -8.54
N ASP A 115 -12.28 -11.31 -9.74
CA ASP A 115 -12.57 -12.02 -11.00
C ASP A 115 -11.65 -13.24 -11.21
N SER A 116 -10.74 -13.54 -10.27
CA SER A 116 -9.83 -14.68 -10.33
C SER A 116 -10.21 -15.82 -9.37
N ARG A 117 -9.55 -16.97 -9.53
CA ARG A 117 -9.53 -18.05 -8.53
C ARG A 117 -8.23 -18.09 -7.73
N GLU A 118 -7.34 -17.15 -7.99
CA GLU A 118 -6.04 -17.09 -7.33
C GLU A 118 -6.22 -16.58 -5.90
N TRP A 119 -5.49 -17.20 -4.99
CA TRP A 119 -5.43 -16.78 -3.60
C TRP A 119 -3.99 -16.39 -3.30
N PRO A 120 -3.66 -15.09 -3.29
CA PRO A 120 -2.33 -14.63 -2.92
C PRO A 120 -1.88 -15.27 -1.61
N GLN A 121 -0.59 -15.48 -1.49
CA GLN A 121 0.06 -16.05 -0.32
C GLN A 121 1.03 -15.04 0.31
N TRP A 122 1.53 -15.37 1.49
CA TRP A 122 2.75 -14.75 1.99
C TRP A 122 3.96 -15.30 1.25
N ASN A 123 4.99 -14.47 1.07
CA ASN A 123 6.26 -14.92 0.51
C ASN A 123 7.03 -15.76 1.56
N PRO A 124 7.90 -16.69 1.12
CA PRO A 124 8.69 -17.52 2.04
C PRO A 124 9.47 -16.69 3.05
N GLY A 125 9.39 -17.06 4.33
CA GLY A 125 10.09 -16.39 5.42
C GLY A 125 9.39 -15.15 5.97
N ALA A 126 8.22 -14.76 5.41
CA ALA A 126 7.36 -13.77 6.03
C ALA A 126 6.80 -14.31 7.36
N GLU A 127 6.74 -13.45 8.37
CA GLU A 127 6.35 -13.79 9.74
C GLU A 127 4.92 -14.35 9.89
N PHE A 128 4.08 -14.19 8.87
CA PHE A 128 2.69 -14.66 8.84
C PHE A 128 2.47 -15.92 8.00
N GLU A 129 3.52 -16.44 7.34
CA GLU A 129 3.45 -17.60 6.44
C GLU A 129 2.86 -18.83 7.15
N ALA A 130 3.34 -19.15 8.35
CA ALA A 130 2.85 -20.31 9.11
C ALA A 130 1.35 -20.21 9.44
N ALA A 131 0.87 -19.02 9.82
CA ALA A 131 -0.55 -18.80 10.11
C ALA A 131 -1.41 -18.99 8.84
N ARG A 132 -0.91 -18.57 7.68
CA ARG A 132 -1.58 -18.77 6.40
C ARG A 132 -1.67 -20.23 6.03
N GLN A 133 -0.57 -20.99 6.13
CA GLN A 133 -0.55 -22.43 5.87
C GLN A 133 -1.58 -23.17 6.74
N ALA A 134 -1.65 -22.86 8.03
CA ALA A 134 -2.65 -23.45 8.94
C ALA A 134 -4.11 -23.06 8.61
N SER A 135 -4.34 -21.97 7.88
CA SER A 135 -5.66 -21.56 7.40
C SER A 135 -6.01 -22.16 6.03
N ASP A 136 -5.02 -22.39 5.17
CA ASP A 136 -5.19 -23.02 3.85
C ASP A 136 -5.71 -24.46 4.01
N GLU A 137 -5.24 -25.19 5.01
CA GLU A 137 -5.71 -26.55 5.33
C GLU A 137 -7.20 -26.62 5.67
N ARG A 138 -7.77 -25.53 6.19
CA ARG A 138 -9.20 -25.44 6.59
C ARG A 138 -10.11 -24.99 5.46
N ARG A 139 -9.56 -24.60 4.31
CA ARG A 139 -10.30 -24.08 3.15
C ARG A 139 -10.75 -25.19 2.19
N ARG A 140 -10.75 -26.44 2.66
CA ARG A 140 -11.17 -27.63 1.93
C ARG A 140 -12.68 -27.81 1.95
#